data_AF-A0A1I1GID8-F1
#
_entry.id   AF-A0A1I1GID8-F1
#
_cell.length_a   1.000
_cell.length_b   1.000
_cell.length_c   1.000
_cell.angle_alpha   90.00
_cell.angle_beta   90.00
_cell.angle_gamma   90.00
#
_symmetry.space_group_name_H-M   'P 1'
#
loop_
_entity.id
_entity.type
_entity.pdbx_description
1 polymer ?
#
loop_
_entity_poly.entity_id
_entity_poly.type
_entity_poly.pdbx_seq_one_letter_code
_entity_poly.pdbx_strand_id
1 'polypeptide(L)'
;MDFQNVVDSISKAACVVSVETPADGSPMKFRIVTGNRAYLDTIERPMQNVEMLTRKFVPNSEYTNYLNRDLNFEDSCYRAAVEKKLLHAYAHPARYDVWFNMSFLPLGPDEGDLHYCMYIMEINFKPDAKRMSTISADIASAVLETCIKLRSTDDFRTIMNEICEDIRDLCDSENCCILLMDKAKRSCSVLCEAFSKDTKLVSMENYLTDDFYDIAESWENTIAGSNCLVVKNDSEMAVVRERNPVWHESITSAGGKTIVLFPLEFKNELLGYIWAINFSAEVADTIKETLELTTFILASEIYSFKMMDRLHVLSSKDMLTGVMNRNEMNNYVDDLVEGRSGKSVGVVFADLNGLKVVNDSEGHIAGDELLKKAAYALQEVFNSRDIFRAGGDEFVVMLTGVTEEELCRKTEELREVSKKYSDLVFAIGYAYEDSTAEVHKALRLADERMYLDKKHYYEMHPEKKRTTVN
;
A
#
# COMPACT_ATOMS: atom_id res chain seq x y z
N MET A 1 -22.49 39.40 22.92
CA MET A 1 -21.25 39.25 23.70
C MET A 1 -20.14 39.99 22.94
N ASP A 2 -19.21 40.68 23.60
CA ASP A 2 -18.09 41.30 22.89
C ASP A 2 -17.03 40.24 22.57
N PHE A 3 -17.17 39.61 21.41
CA PHE A 3 -16.31 38.52 20.98
C PHE A 3 -14.85 38.94 20.80
N GLN A 4 -14.57 40.21 20.47
CA GLN A 4 -13.20 40.69 20.30
C GLN A 4 -12.46 40.69 21.65
N ASN A 5 -13.09 41.25 22.68
CA ASN A 5 -12.51 41.27 24.02
C ASN A 5 -12.30 39.85 24.58
N VAL A 6 -13.17 38.89 24.23
CA VAL A 6 -12.99 37.48 24.63
C VAL A 6 -11.74 36.89 23.99
N VAL A 7 -11.56 36.98 22.67
CA VAL A 7 -10.39 36.38 22.01
C VAL A 7 -9.08 37.07 22.38
N ASP A 8 -9.10 38.39 22.60
CA ASP A 8 -7.90 39.15 22.99
C ASP A 8 -7.45 38.82 24.42
N SER A 9 -8.35 38.27 25.25
CA SER A 9 -8.00 37.75 26.58
C SER A 9 -7.25 36.40 26.54
N ILE A 10 -7.27 35.71 25.40
CA ILE A 10 -6.60 34.42 25.21
C ILE A 10 -5.18 34.66 24.69
N SER A 11 -4.18 34.09 25.37
CA SER A 11 -2.76 34.27 25.02
C SER A 11 -2.31 33.46 23.80
N LYS A 12 -3.07 32.43 23.42
CA LYS A 12 -2.82 31.57 22.25
C LYS A 12 -3.63 32.04 21.06
N ALA A 13 -3.30 31.55 19.85
CA ALA A 13 -4.08 31.87 18.66
C ALA A 13 -5.53 31.42 18.85
N ALA A 14 -6.45 32.38 18.87
CA ALA A 14 -7.86 32.15 19.14
C ALA A 14 -8.76 32.96 18.21
N CYS A 15 -9.85 32.36 17.78
CA CYS A 15 -10.91 33.03 17.02
C CYS A 15 -12.30 32.58 17.48
N VAL A 16 -13.31 33.38 17.15
CA VAL A 16 -14.72 33.01 17.28
C VAL A 16 -15.25 32.62 15.92
N VAL A 17 -15.86 31.44 15.86
CA VAL A 17 -16.53 30.92 14.68
C VAL A 17 -18.04 30.94 14.92
N SER A 18 -18.79 31.45 13.96
CA SER A 18 -20.24 31.31 13.91
C SER A 18 -20.63 30.17 12.98
N VAL A 19 -21.57 29.34 13.42
CA VAL A 19 -22.21 28.28 12.64
C VAL A 19 -23.66 28.68 12.42
N GLU A 20 -24.03 28.90 11.16
CA GLU A 20 -25.41 29.16 10.74
C GLU A 20 -26.07 27.83 10.38
N THR A 21 -27.21 27.52 11.01
CA THR A 21 -28.01 26.31 10.77
C THR A 21 -29.37 26.66 10.14
N PRO A 22 -29.44 26.82 8.81
CA PRO A 22 -30.65 27.27 8.14
C PRO A 22 -31.81 26.28 8.30
N ALA A 23 -33.00 26.78 8.65
CA ALA A 23 -34.20 25.95 8.78
C ALA A 23 -34.73 25.37 7.45
N ASP A 24 -34.26 25.88 6.30
CA ASP A 24 -34.67 25.47 4.95
C ASP A 24 -33.89 24.28 4.38
N GLY A 25 -32.95 23.72 5.15
CA GLY A 25 -32.09 22.60 4.74
C GLY A 25 -30.97 22.99 3.78
N SER A 26 -30.71 24.30 3.60
CA SER A 26 -29.52 24.75 2.87
C SER A 26 -28.22 24.42 3.63
N PRO A 27 -27.07 24.31 2.93
CA PRO A 27 -25.80 23.97 3.57
C PRO A 27 -25.43 24.96 4.68
N MET A 28 -24.95 24.41 5.80
CA MET A 28 -24.46 25.20 6.92
C MET A 28 -23.31 26.13 6.50
N LYS A 29 -23.27 27.32 7.09
CA LYS A 29 -22.22 28.31 6.82
C LYS A 29 -21.38 28.57 8.06
N PHE A 30 -20.07 28.49 7.87
CA PHE A 30 -19.07 28.67 8.91
C PHE A 30 -18.30 29.97 8.64
N ARG A 31 -18.37 30.93 9.57
CA ARG A 31 -17.70 32.23 9.43
C ARG A 31 -16.78 32.50 10.59
N ILE A 32 -15.62 33.07 10.29
CA ILE A 32 -14.72 33.60 11.33
C ILE A 32 -15.24 35.00 11.67
N VAL A 33 -15.86 35.11 12.84
CA VAL A 33 -16.43 36.38 13.33
C VAL A 33 -15.31 37.35 13.64
N THR A 34 -14.36 36.91 14.45
CA THR A 34 -13.14 37.66 14.77
C THR A 34 -12.04 36.74 15.31
N GLY A 35 -10.80 37.23 15.38
CA GLY A 35 -9.67 36.55 15.98
C GLY A 35 -8.71 37.52 16.67
N ASN A 36 -7.92 37.00 17.60
CA ASN A 36 -6.86 37.77 18.23
C ASN A 36 -5.64 37.90 17.29
N ARG A 37 -4.69 38.75 17.66
CA ARG A 37 -3.52 39.01 16.80
C ARG A 37 -2.75 37.73 16.43
N ALA A 38 -2.58 36.82 17.38
CA ALA A 38 -1.87 35.56 17.17
C ALA A 38 -2.56 34.68 16.11
N TYR A 39 -3.90 34.62 16.08
CA TYR A 39 -4.65 33.92 15.05
C TYR A 39 -4.62 34.64 13.70
N LEU A 40 -4.81 35.96 13.69
CA LEU A 40 -4.79 36.73 12.45
C LEU A 40 -3.43 36.67 11.76
N ASP A 41 -2.33 36.65 12.52
CA ASP A 41 -0.99 36.49 11.97
C ASP A 41 -0.82 35.13 11.27
N THR A 42 -1.55 34.06 11.64
CA THR A 42 -1.46 32.79 10.90
C THR A 42 -2.11 32.86 9.51
N ILE A 43 -3.10 33.73 9.33
CA ILE A 43 -3.78 33.96 8.05
C ILE A 43 -3.02 34.98 7.18
N GLU A 44 -2.64 36.11 7.77
CA GLU A 44 -2.05 37.24 7.05
C GLU A 44 -0.54 37.13 6.86
N ARG A 45 0.14 36.37 7.72
CA ARG A 45 1.60 36.18 7.75
C ARG A 45 1.95 34.73 8.10
N PRO A 46 1.50 33.76 7.29
CA PRO A 46 1.69 32.35 7.58
C PRO A 46 3.16 32.01 7.84
N MET A 47 3.39 31.12 8.80
CA MET A 47 4.73 30.59 9.08
C MET A 47 5.27 29.82 7.86
N GLN A 48 6.60 29.75 7.75
CA GLN A 48 7.26 28.89 6.79
C GLN A 48 6.77 27.44 7.01
N ASN A 49 6.28 26.78 5.96
CA ASN A 49 5.65 25.43 5.95
C ASN A 49 4.16 25.35 6.34
N VAL A 50 3.44 26.47 6.50
CA VAL A 50 1.98 26.49 6.67
C VAL A 50 1.36 27.32 5.54
N GLU A 51 1.12 26.73 4.37
CA GLU A 51 0.51 27.44 3.24
C GLU A 51 -1.00 27.66 3.48
N MET A 52 -1.38 28.86 3.96
CA MET A 52 -2.77 29.33 3.98
C MET A 52 -3.07 30.23 2.79
N LEU A 53 -4.36 30.37 2.41
CA LEU A 53 -4.79 31.33 1.39
C LEU A 53 -4.51 32.74 1.93
N THR A 54 -3.36 33.30 1.60
CA THR A 54 -2.90 34.56 2.19
C THR A 54 -3.76 35.71 1.68
N ARG A 55 -4.70 36.14 2.53
CA ARG A 55 -5.60 37.27 2.29
C ARG A 55 -5.66 38.09 3.56
N LYS A 56 -5.87 39.41 3.41
CA LYS A 56 -6.16 40.27 4.55
C LYS A 56 -7.46 39.80 5.20
N PHE A 57 -7.46 39.67 6.52
CA PHE A 57 -8.64 39.18 7.23
C PHE A 57 -9.78 40.21 7.18
N VAL A 58 -11.00 39.69 6.95
CA VAL A 58 -12.26 40.44 6.99
C VAL A 58 -13.17 39.79 8.05
N PRO A 59 -13.59 40.52 9.08
CA PRO A 59 -14.53 40.01 10.09
C PRO A 59 -15.85 39.48 9.48
N ASN A 60 -16.44 38.46 10.11
CA ASN A 60 -17.69 37.82 9.67
C ASN A 60 -17.68 37.29 8.24
N SER A 61 -16.51 36.85 7.74
CA SER A 61 -16.38 36.22 6.42
C SER A 61 -16.27 34.70 6.55
N GLU A 62 -16.67 33.99 5.50
CA GLU A 62 -16.56 32.52 5.48
C GLU A 62 -15.10 32.08 5.64
N TYR A 63 -14.88 31.05 6.45
CA TYR A 63 -13.54 30.56 6.76
C TYR A 63 -12.81 30.03 5.51
N THR A 64 -13.59 29.55 4.52
CA THR A 64 -13.12 29.05 3.23
C THR A 64 -12.41 30.12 2.38
N ASN A 65 -12.51 31.40 2.76
CA ASN A 65 -11.71 32.47 2.16
C ASN A 65 -10.23 32.41 2.54
N TYR A 66 -9.89 31.72 3.63
CA TYR A 66 -8.56 31.69 4.23
C TYR A 66 -7.98 30.27 4.31
N LEU A 67 -8.86 29.27 4.43
CA LEU A 67 -8.52 27.86 4.56
C LEU A 67 -9.28 27.05 3.50
N ASN A 68 -8.69 25.93 3.07
CA ASN A 68 -9.47 24.98 2.27
C ASN A 68 -10.58 24.38 3.12
N ARG A 69 -11.72 24.07 2.50
CA ARG A 69 -12.86 23.48 3.19
C ARG A 69 -12.44 22.16 3.84
N ASP A 70 -12.64 22.03 5.14
CA ASP A 70 -12.22 20.86 5.93
C ASP A 70 -13.40 20.33 6.74
N LEU A 71 -13.87 19.12 6.40
CA LEU A 71 -15.05 18.53 7.02
C LEU A 71 -14.83 18.23 8.51
N ASN A 72 -13.60 17.91 8.93
CA ASN A 72 -13.29 17.64 10.34
C ASN A 72 -13.35 18.94 11.16
N PHE A 73 -12.93 20.06 10.57
CA PHE A 73 -13.06 21.37 11.20
C PHE A 73 -14.53 21.81 11.29
N GLU A 74 -15.31 21.66 10.21
CA GLU A 74 -16.75 21.97 10.20
C GLU A 74 -17.54 21.16 11.23
N ASP A 75 -17.31 19.84 11.33
CA ASP A 75 -17.91 18.96 12.35
C ASP A 75 -17.58 19.42 13.78
N SER A 76 -16.30 19.73 14.03
CA SER A 76 -15.84 20.21 15.35
C SER A 76 -16.49 21.55 15.73
N CYS A 77 -16.59 22.48 14.77
CA CYS A 77 -17.27 23.75 14.98
C CYS A 77 -18.77 23.56 15.22
N TYR A 78 -19.44 22.70 14.45
CA TYR A 78 -20.87 22.41 14.61
C TYR A 78 -21.17 21.84 16.00
N ARG A 79 -20.45 20.81 16.41
CA ARG A 79 -20.67 20.16 17.71
C ARG A 79 -20.37 21.08 18.90
N ALA A 80 -19.36 21.93 18.78
CA ALA A 80 -19.08 22.91 19.81
C ALA A 80 -20.11 24.04 19.83
N ALA A 81 -20.46 24.61 18.68
CA ALA A 81 -21.37 25.75 18.60
C ALA A 81 -22.83 25.36 18.84
N VAL A 82 -23.31 24.30 18.19
CA VAL A 82 -24.72 23.89 18.15
C VAL A 82 -25.03 22.87 19.25
N GLU A 83 -24.29 21.77 19.33
CA GLU A 83 -24.52 20.73 20.35
C GLU A 83 -23.96 21.09 21.74
N LYS A 84 -23.27 22.24 21.84
CA LYS A 84 -22.65 22.76 23.06
C LYS A 84 -21.64 21.82 23.72
N LYS A 85 -20.95 20.99 22.94
CA LYS A 85 -19.89 20.10 23.43
C LYS A 85 -18.55 20.82 23.56
N LEU A 86 -17.81 20.54 24.62
CA LEU A 86 -16.40 20.93 24.72
C LEU A 86 -15.56 19.90 23.98
N LEU A 87 -14.75 20.33 23.01
CA LEU A 87 -13.96 19.42 22.19
C LEU A 87 -12.47 19.76 22.23
N HIS A 88 -11.67 18.72 22.09
CA HIS A 88 -10.23 18.79 21.94
C HIS A 88 -9.82 17.86 20.80
N ALA A 89 -8.92 18.30 19.94
CA ALA A 89 -8.43 17.50 18.82
C ALA A 89 -6.92 17.73 18.65
N TYR A 90 -6.18 16.65 18.42
CA TYR A 90 -4.77 16.68 18.08
C TYR A 90 -4.58 15.98 16.74
N ALA A 91 -4.05 16.68 15.73
CA ALA A 91 -3.98 16.17 14.37
C ALA A 91 -2.72 16.65 13.63
N HIS A 92 -2.28 15.86 12.66
CA HIS A 92 -1.20 16.19 11.72
C HIS A 92 -1.73 16.16 10.29
N PRO A 93 -2.38 17.24 9.80
CA PRO A 93 -2.90 17.29 8.44
C PRO A 93 -1.76 17.24 7.42
N ALA A 94 -1.85 16.38 6.40
CA ALA A 94 -0.79 16.21 5.39
C ALA A 94 -0.38 17.52 4.67
N ARG A 95 -1.29 18.49 4.59
CA ARG A 95 -1.01 19.82 4.00
C ARG A 95 0.00 20.67 4.78
N TYR A 96 0.30 20.31 6.04
CA TYR A 96 1.19 21.06 6.91
C TYR A 96 2.19 20.12 7.59
N ASP A 97 3.48 20.49 7.61
CA ASP A 97 4.51 19.73 8.31
C ASP A 97 4.57 20.11 9.81
N VAL A 98 3.39 20.19 10.46
CA VAL A 98 3.22 20.56 11.86
C VAL A 98 1.98 19.89 12.48
N TRP A 99 2.04 19.68 13.79
CA TRP A 99 0.97 19.13 14.61
C TRP A 99 0.10 20.24 15.18
N PHE A 100 -1.21 20.16 14.96
CA PHE A 100 -2.20 21.07 15.50
C PHE A 100 -2.81 20.51 16.78
N ASN A 101 -2.79 21.32 17.82
CA ASN A 101 -3.50 21.07 19.07
C ASN A 101 -4.64 22.07 19.19
N MET A 102 -5.87 21.57 19.07
CA MET A 102 -7.06 22.37 18.85
C MET A 102 -8.04 22.17 20.00
N SER A 103 -8.67 23.26 20.43
CA SER A 103 -9.76 23.23 21.40
C SER A 103 -10.93 24.05 20.88
N PHE A 104 -12.14 23.49 21.00
CA PHE A 104 -13.38 24.15 20.60
C PHE A 104 -14.26 24.30 21.83
N LEU A 105 -14.53 25.54 22.22
CA LEU A 105 -15.32 25.88 23.40
C LEU A 105 -16.68 26.44 22.97
N PRO A 106 -17.81 25.92 23.50
CA PRO A 106 -19.11 26.48 23.22
C PRO A 106 -19.22 27.90 23.75
N LEU A 107 -19.77 28.82 22.95
CA LEU A 107 -20.11 30.18 23.36
C LEU A 107 -21.63 30.39 23.33
N GLY A 108 -22.09 31.41 24.04
CA GLY A 108 -23.48 31.86 24.02
C GLY A 108 -23.63 33.30 24.52
N PRO A 109 -24.83 33.90 24.43
CA PRO A 109 -26.05 33.29 23.89
C PRO A 109 -26.04 33.18 22.36
N ASP A 110 -26.85 32.27 21.83
CA ASP A 110 -27.10 32.11 20.40
C ASP A 110 -28.08 33.17 19.90
N GLU A 111 -28.01 33.51 18.62
CA GLU A 111 -28.83 34.55 17.98
C GLU A 111 -29.66 33.95 16.82
N GLY A 112 -30.85 33.43 17.14
CA GLY A 112 -31.67 32.73 16.15
C GLY A 112 -30.99 31.44 15.68
N ASP A 113 -30.72 31.36 14.37
CA ASP A 113 -30.05 30.22 13.72
C ASP A 113 -28.51 30.34 13.74
N LEU A 114 -27.98 31.34 14.45
CA LEU A 114 -26.54 31.55 14.61
C LEU A 114 -26.05 31.06 15.96
N HIS A 115 -25.16 30.08 15.91
CA HIS A 115 -24.50 29.49 17.07
C HIS A 115 -23.02 29.82 17.06
N TYR A 116 -22.41 29.92 18.24
CA TYR A 116 -21.01 30.38 18.37
C TYR A 116 -20.12 29.39 19.11
N CYS A 117 -18.87 29.25 18.67
CA CYS A 117 -17.81 28.59 19.42
C CYS A 117 -16.50 29.37 19.34
N MET A 118 -15.64 29.20 20.34
CA MET A 118 -14.27 29.68 20.34
C MET A 118 -13.35 28.55 19.88
N TYR A 119 -12.55 28.80 18.86
CA TYR A 119 -11.49 27.91 18.39
C TYR A 119 -10.15 28.44 18.88
N ILE A 120 -9.39 27.60 19.60
CA ILE A 120 -8.03 27.89 20.06
C ILE A 120 -7.11 26.86 19.43
N MET A 121 -5.97 27.32 18.89
CA MET A 121 -4.97 26.43 18.30
C MET A 121 -3.56 26.67 18.85
N GLU A 122 -2.81 25.59 18.98
CA GLU A 122 -1.36 25.60 19.16
C GLU A 122 -0.72 24.74 18.06
N ILE A 123 0.42 25.20 17.54
CA ILE A 123 1.18 24.53 16.49
C ILE A 123 2.47 23.97 17.11
N ASN A 124 2.74 22.69 16.88
CA ASN A 124 3.95 21.99 17.35
C ASN A 124 4.70 21.35 16.18
N PHE A 125 6.03 21.46 16.16
CA PHE A 125 6.86 20.85 15.11
C PHE A 125 7.26 19.39 15.36
N LYS A 126 6.90 18.86 16.54
CA LYS A 126 7.16 17.47 16.92
C LYS A 126 5.91 16.87 17.57
N PRO A 127 5.68 15.57 17.40
CA PRO A 127 4.56 14.89 18.05
C PRO A 127 4.71 14.92 19.58
N ASP A 128 3.61 15.18 20.28
CA ASP A 128 3.50 15.05 21.73
C ASP A 128 2.72 13.77 22.09
N ALA A 129 3.47 12.71 22.38
CA ALA A 129 2.92 11.38 22.71
C ALA A 129 1.98 11.39 23.94
N LYS A 130 2.12 12.36 24.87
CA LYS A 130 1.23 12.45 26.05
C LYS A 130 -0.13 13.05 25.69
N ARG A 131 -0.20 13.88 24.64
CA ARG A 131 -1.49 14.41 24.17
C ARG A 131 -2.25 13.38 23.35
N MET A 132 -1.51 12.52 22.64
CA MET A 132 -2.06 11.32 22.02
C MET A 132 -2.62 10.30 23.04
N SER A 133 -2.34 10.41 24.35
CA SER A 133 -2.79 9.42 25.35
C SER A 133 -4.09 9.79 26.09
N THR A 134 -4.85 10.77 25.59
CA THR A 134 -6.19 11.12 26.16
C THR A 134 -7.33 10.30 25.56
N ILE A 135 -6.98 9.17 24.95
CA ILE A 135 -7.88 8.23 24.29
C ILE A 135 -8.69 7.43 25.32
N SER A 136 -9.87 6.95 24.93
CA SER A 136 -10.61 5.94 25.71
C SER A 136 -9.76 4.70 26.00
N ALA A 137 -9.98 4.06 27.14
CA ALA A 137 -9.28 2.83 27.52
C ALA A 137 -9.47 1.70 26.49
N ASP A 138 -10.64 1.66 25.85
CA ASP A 138 -11.00 0.64 24.87
C ASP A 138 -10.16 0.75 23.58
N ILE A 139 -10.02 1.95 23.03
CA ILE A 139 -9.18 2.17 21.83
C ILE A 139 -7.70 1.90 22.16
N ALA A 140 -7.23 2.31 23.34
CA ALA A 140 -5.87 1.99 23.77
C ALA A 140 -5.63 0.48 23.86
N SER A 141 -6.60 -0.29 24.37
CA SER A 141 -6.54 -1.76 24.40
C SER A 141 -6.49 -2.34 22.98
N ALA A 142 -7.35 -1.86 22.08
CA ALA A 142 -7.40 -2.33 20.69
C ALA A 142 -6.10 -2.08 19.92
N VAL A 143 -5.49 -0.91 20.11
CA VAL A 143 -4.17 -0.58 19.51
C VAL A 143 -3.08 -1.51 20.07
N LEU A 144 -3.11 -1.80 21.38
CA LEU A 144 -2.16 -2.74 22.00
C LEU A 144 -2.34 -4.16 21.48
N GLU A 145 -3.57 -4.63 21.34
CA GLU A 145 -3.89 -5.95 20.76
C GLU A 145 -3.38 -6.05 19.32
N THR A 146 -3.63 -5.02 18.50
CA THR A 146 -3.08 -4.91 17.14
C THR A 146 -1.55 -5.03 17.16
N CYS A 147 -0.87 -4.32 18.06
CA CYS A 147 0.59 -4.39 18.21
C CYS A 147 1.12 -5.75 18.66
N ILE A 148 0.32 -6.53 19.39
CA ILE A 148 0.67 -7.88 19.82
C ILE A 148 0.51 -8.84 18.65
N LYS A 149 -0.62 -8.76 17.91
CA LYS A 149 -0.88 -9.58 16.71
C LYS A 149 0.18 -9.39 15.64
N LEU A 150 0.57 -8.14 15.34
CA LEU A 150 1.62 -7.85 14.36
C LEU A 150 3.01 -8.41 14.72
N ARG A 151 3.23 -8.83 15.97
CA ARG A 151 4.48 -9.48 16.39
C ARG A 151 4.40 -11.00 16.46
N SER A 152 3.24 -11.59 16.16
CA SER A 152 3.13 -13.04 16.13
C SER A 152 3.93 -13.62 14.96
N THR A 153 4.19 -14.91 15.00
CA THR A 153 4.90 -15.63 13.92
C THR A 153 3.94 -16.16 12.85
N ASP A 154 2.68 -15.70 12.86
CA ASP A 154 1.67 -16.17 11.94
C ASP A 154 1.86 -15.55 10.55
N ASP A 155 1.18 -16.13 9.55
CA ASP A 155 1.19 -15.59 8.19
C ASP A 155 0.66 -14.15 8.18
N PHE A 156 1.39 -13.25 7.50
CA PHE A 156 1.09 -11.82 7.47
C PHE A 156 -0.34 -11.54 7.00
N ARG A 157 -0.85 -12.26 5.99
CA ARG A 157 -2.23 -12.03 5.50
C ARG A 157 -3.27 -12.46 6.53
N THR A 158 -3.02 -13.57 7.22
CA THR A 158 -3.89 -14.03 8.31
C THR A 158 -3.99 -12.97 9.41
N ILE A 159 -2.84 -12.44 9.86
CA ILE A 159 -2.79 -11.38 10.87
C ILE A 159 -3.55 -10.12 10.40
N MET A 160 -3.32 -9.69 9.17
CA MET A 160 -3.98 -8.49 8.62
C MET A 160 -5.50 -8.68 8.49
N ASN A 161 -5.98 -9.88 8.16
CA ASN A 161 -7.40 -10.19 8.14
C ASN A 161 -8.02 -10.09 9.54
N GLU A 162 -7.39 -10.69 10.56
CA GLU A 162 -7.87 -10.60 11.93
C GLU A 162 -7.91 -9.15 12.44
N ILE A 163 -6.89 -8.36 12.14
CA ILE A 163 -6.86 -6.94 12.51
C ILE A 163 -7.98 -6.17 11.79
N CYS A 164 -8.25 -6.50 10.52
CA CYS A 164 -9.33 -5.87 9.76
C CYS A 164 -10.70 -6.19 10.38
N GLU A 165 -10.91 -7.43 10.85
CA GLU A 165 -12.10 -7.84 11.60
C GLU A 165 -12.21 -7.10 12.94
N ASP A 166 -11.14 -7.04 13.73
CA ASP A 166 -11.15 -6.33 15.02
C ASP A 166 -11.50 -4.84 14.85
N ILE A 167 -10.91 -4.18 13.84
CA ILE A 167 -11.21 -2.78 13.53
C ILE A 167 -12.68 -2.65 13.12
N ARG A 168 -13.19 -3.53 12.26
CA ARG A 168 -14.60 -3.50 11.84
C ARG A 168 -15.54 -3.62 13.04
N ASP A 169 -15.25 -4.56 13.94
CA ASP A 169 -16.02 -4.88 15.16
C ASP A 169 -16.00 -3.70 16.14
N LEU A 170 -14.83 -3.16 16.44
CA LEU A 170 -14.66 -2.01 17.33
C LEU A 170 -15.41 -0.76 16.80
N CYS A 171 -15.44 -0.62 15.48
CA CYS A 171 -16.08 0.48 14.78
C CYS A 171 -17.58 0.28 14.55
N ASP A 172 -18.15 -0.88 14.89
CA ASP A 172 -19.53 -1.29 14.54
C ASP A 172 -19.89 -0.95 13.08
N SER A 173 -18.97 -1.26 12.16
CA SER A 173 -19.08 -0.92 10.73
C SER A 173 -19.56 -2.12 9.91
N GLU A 174 -20.21 -1.86 8.77
CA GLU A 174 -20.65 -2.94 7.89
C GLU A 174 -19.48 -3.58 7.14
N ASN A 175 -18.45 -2.78 6.82
CA ASN A 175 -17.23 -3.21 6.14
C ASN A 175 -16.02 -2.40 6.61
N CYS A 176 -14.88 -3.08 6.70
CA CYS A 176 -13.56 -2.48 6.82
C CYS A 176 -12.66 -3.09 5.74
N CYS A 177 -11.82 -2.28 5.09
CA CYS A 177 -10.93 -2.76 4.03
C CYS A 177 -9.59 -2.04 4.07
N ILE A 178 -8.53 -2.80 3.79
CA ILE A 178 -7.20 -2.27 3.49
C ILE A 178 -6.86 -2.56 2.04
N LEU A 179 -6.72 -1.50 1.26
CA LEU A 179 -6.29 -1.52 -0.14
C LEU A 179 -4.84 -1.09 -0.24
N LEU A 180 -4.05 -1.82 -1.01
CA LEU A 180 -2.69 -1.44 -1.38
C LEU A 180 -2.64 -0.88 -2.80
N MET A 181 -1.74 0.08 -3.00
CA MET A 181 -1.41 0.66 -4.29
C MET A 181 0.03 0.36 -4.67
N ASP A 182 0.25 0.12 -5.96
CA ASP A 182 1.58 0.03 -6.57
C ASP A 182 1.68 1.09 -7.65
N LYS A 183 2.44 2.16 -7.36
CA LYS A 183 2.64 3.28 -8.28
C LYS A 183 3.46 2.91 -9.52
N ALA A 184 4.38 1.96 -9.40
CA ALA A 184 5.21 1.54 -10.53
C ALA A 184 4.41 0.72 -11.53
N LYS A 185 3.49 -0.13 -11.03
CA LYS A 185 2.61 -0.95 -11.87
C LYS A 185 1.29 -0.29 -12.22
N ARG A 186 0.95 0.83 -11.57
CA ARG A 186 -0.37 1.48 -11.62
C ARG A 186 -1.51 0.48 -11.36
N SER A 187 -1.38 -0.25 -10.25
CA SER A 187 -2.34 -1.29 -9.87
C SER A 187 -2.75 -1.18 -8.41
N CYS A 188 -3.95 -1.68 -8.11
CA CYS A 188 -4.48 -1.81 -6.76
C CYS A 188 -4.66 -3.29 -6.39
N SER A 189 -4.52 -3.62 -5.11
CA SER A 189 -4.79 -4.97 -4.59
C SER A 189 -5.38 -4.90 -3.19
N VAL A 190 -6.38 -5.72 -2.90
CA VAL A 190 -6.92 -5.86 -1.53
C VAL A 190 -5.90 -6.61 -0.67
N LEU A 191 -5.50 -6.02 0.46
CA LEU A 191 -4.69 -6.73 1.45
C LEU A 191 -5.55 -7.55 2.39
N CYS A 192 -6.61 -6.94 2.92
CA CYS A 192 -7.61 -7.59 3.74
C CYS A 192 -8.94 -6.83 3.67
N GLU A 193 -10.02 -7.55 3.95
CA GLU A 193 -11.38 -7.03 3.93
C GLU A 193 -12.25 -7.82 4.90
N ALA A 194 -13.03 -7.12 5.72
CA ALA A 194 -13.92 -7.69 6.71
C ALA A 194 -15.35 -7.19 6.53
N PHE A 195 -16.33 -8.05 6.77
CA PHE A 195 -17.75 -7.79 6.56
C PHE A 195 -18.59 -8.13 7.79
N SER A 196 -19.68 -7.39 8.00
CA SER A 196 -20.71 -7.78 8.95
C SER A 196 -21.50 -9.00 8.43
N LYS A 197 -22.04 -9.82 9.35
CA LYS A 197 -22.64 -11.12 9.01
C LYS A 197 -23.82 -11.06 8.03
N ASP A 198 -24.56 -9.95 8.00
CA ASP A 198 -25.79 -9.78 7.22
C ASP A 198 -25.64 -8.76 6.08
N THR A 199 -24.40 -8.45 5.68
CA THR A 199 -24.14 -7.46 4.63
C THR A 199 -24.62 -7.91 3.25
N LYS A 200 -24.96 -6.94 2.41
CA LYS A 200 -25.17 -7.13 0.97
C LYS A 200 -24.04 -6.53 0.12
N LEU A 201 -23.03 -5.97 0.77
CA LEU A 201 -21.84 -5.46 0.10
C LEU A 201 -21.11 -6.65 -0.56
N VAL A 202 -20.48 -6.39 -1.69
CA VAL A 202 -19.64 -7.36 -2.39
C VAL A 202 -18.18 -7.01 -2.18
N SER A 203 -17.31 -8.01 -2.29
CA SER A 203 -15.87 -7.82 -2.08
C SER A 203 -15.29 -6.75 -2.98
N MET A 204 -14.38 -5.94 -2.42
CA MET A 204 -13.60 -4.92 -3.11
C MET A 204 -12.89 -5.48 -4.35
N GLU A 205 -12.51 -6.77 -4.36
CA GLU A 205 -11.92 -7.43 -5.53
C GLU A 205 -12.79 -7.35 -6.79
N ASN A 206 -14.13 -7.30 -6.64
CA ASN A 206 -15.05 -7.20 -7.78
C ASN A 206 -15.07 -5.81 -8.43
N TYR A 207 -14.50 -4.80 -7.77
CA TYR A 207 -14.43 -3.42 -8.26
C TYR A 207 -13.05 -3.05 -8.81
N LEU A 208 -12.02 -3.88 -8.58
CA LEU A 208 -10.67 -3.65 -9.06
C LEU A 208 -10.57 -3.91 -10.58
N THR A 209 -10.92 -2.89 -11.35
CA THR A 209 -10.71 -2.82 -12.81
C THR A 209 -9.39 -2.12 -13.13
N ASP A 210 -8.91 -2.21 -14.37
CA ASP A 210 -7.67 -1.56 -14.82
C ASP A 210 -7.67 -0.04 -14.54
N ASP A 211 -8.83 0.60 -14.62
CA ASP A 211 -9.01 2.04 -14.39
C ASP A 211 -9.21 2.40 -12.90
N PHE A 212 -9.35 1.42 -12.01
CA PHE A 212 -9.61 1.69 -10.58
C PHE A 212 -8.45 2.41 -9.90
N TYR A 213 -7.22 2.22 -10.39
CA TYR A 213 -6.05 2.93 -9.87
C TYR A 213 -6.24 4.45 -9.92
N ASP A 214 -6.82 4.99 -11.00
CA ASP A 214 -7.05 6.43 -11.16
C ASP A 214 -8.11 6.95 -10.18
N ILE A 215 -9.12 6.12 -9.88
CA ILE A 215 -10.12 6.42 -8.85
C ILE A 215 -9.42 6.50 -7.49
N ALA A 216 -8.63 5.49 -7.12
CA ALA A 216 -7.91 5.48 -5.84
C ALA A 216 -6.85 6.61 -5.72
N GLU A 217 -6.15 6.94 -6.80
CA GLU A 217 -5.18 8.05 -6.85
C GLU A 217 -5.88 9.40 -6.59
N SER A 218 -7.15 9.56 -7.02
CA SER A 218 -7.92 10.78 -6.80
C SER A 218 -8.39 11.00 -5.35
N TRP A 219 -8.29 9.99 -4.47
CA TRP A 219 -8.74 10.08 -3.09
C TRP A 219 -7.90 11.04 -2.24
N GLU A 220 -6.59 11.11 -2.47
CA GLU A 220 -5.68 12.06 -1.80
C GLU A 220 -6.16 13.52 -1.98
N ASN A 221 -6.52 13.87 -3.23
CA ASN A 221 -7.09 15.18 -3.55
C ASN A 221 -8.46 15.41 -2.88
N THR A 222 -9.22 14.34 -2.64
CA THR A 222 -10.56 14.44 -2.04
C THR A 222 -10.50 14.64 -0.53
N ILE A 223 -9.56 13.94 0.14
CA ILE A 223 -9.14 14.19 1.53
C ILE A 223 -8.64 15.64 1.68
N ALA A 224 -8.14 16.21 0.58
CA ALA A 224 -7.79 17.61 0.44
C ALA A 224 -6.78 18.07 1.50
N GLY A 225 -5.81 17.23 1.85
CA GLY A 225 -4.72 17.55 2.80
C GLY A 225 -5.09 17.46 4.28
N SER A 226 -6.27 16.93 4.62
CA SER A 226 -6.58 16.42 5.96
C SER A 226 -5.82 15.12 6.25
N ASN A 227 -5.79 14.66 7.49
CA ASN A 227 -5.23 13.33 7.84
C ASN A 227 -6.18 12.18 7.48
N CYS A 228 -7.48 12.46 7.34
CA CYS A 228 -8.51 11.52 6.93
C CYS A 228 -9.72 12.24 6.32
N LEU A 229 -10.59 11.46 5.68
CA LEU A 229 -11.94 11.89 5.30
C LEU A 229 -12.97 11.17 6.17
N VAL A 230 -13.90 11.93 6.74
CA VAL A 230 -15.05 11.40 7.48
C VAL A 230 -16.33 11.91 6.83
N VAL A 231 -17.24 11.00 6.51
CA VAL A 231 -18.56 11.26 5.95
C VAL A 231 -19.60 10.48 6.77
N LYS A 232 -20.49 11.21 7.44
CA LYS A 232 -21.48 10.71 8.40
C LYS A 232 -22.91 10.87 7.89
N ASN A 233 -23.14 11.69 6.86
CA ASN A 233 -24.48 12.05 6.37
C ASN A 233 -24.47 12.48 4.89
N ASP A 234 -25.67 12.65 4.32
CA ASP A 234 -25.88 13.01 2.92
C ASP A 234 -25.31 14.40 2.55
N SER A 235 -25.27 15.34 3.50
CA SER A 235 -24.73 16.68 3.24
C SER A 235 -23.21 16.64 3.05
N GLU A 236 -22.51 15.85 3.86
CA GLU A 236 -21.08 15.59 3.71
C GLU A 236 -20.79 14.76 2.44
N MET A 237 -21.65 13.79 2.11
CA MET A 237 -21.55 13.03 0.87
C MET A 237 -21.72 13.92 -0.37
N ALA A 238 -22.54 14.97 -0.29
CA ALA A 238 -22.65 15.97 -1.36
C ALA A 238 -21.32 16.73 -1.59
N VAL A 239 -20.51 16.95 -0.56
CA VAL A 239 -19.17 17.55 -0.70
C VAL A 239 -18.23 16.61 -1.44
N VAL A 240 -18.31 15.30 -1.17
CA VAL A 240 -17.56 14.28 -1.94
C VAL A 240 -17.99 14.32 -3.41
N ARG A 241 -19.28 14.40 -3.69
CA ARG A 241 -19.81 14.53 -5.06
C ARG A 241 -19.28 15.77 -5.79
N GLU A 242 -19.20 16.90 -5.11
CA GLU A 242 -18.67 18.15 -5.69
C GLU A 242 -17.17 18.07 -5.99
N ARG A 243 -16.39 17.45 -5.10
CA ARG A 243 -14.93 17.30 -5.25
C ARG A 243 -14.54 16.21 -6.23
N ASN A 244 -15.25 15.09 -6.18
CA ASN A 244 -14.92 13.87 -6.87
C ASN A 244 -16.20 13.10 -7.26
N PRO A 245 -16.87 13.50 -8.36
CA PRO A 245 -18.10 12.85 -8.82
C PRO A 245 -17.92 11.36 -9.13
N VAL A 246 -16.76 11.00 -9.69
CA VAL A 246 -16.43 9.62 -10.08
C VAL A 246 -16.36 8.72 -8.85
N TRP A 247 -15.62 9.15 -7.81
CA TRP A 247 -15.55 8.37 -6.59
C TRP A 247 -16.88 8.33 -5.84
N HIS A 248 -17.62 9.44 -5.81
CA HIS A 248 -18.97 9.46 -5.24
C HIS A 248 -19.87 8.39 -5.89
N GLU A 249 -19.88 8.28 -7.22
CA GLU A 249 -20.63 7.23 -7.92
C GLU A 249 -20.13 5.82 -7.55
N SER A 250 -18.80 5.63 -7.50
CA SER A 250 -18.19 4.36 -7.12
C SER A 250 -18.61 3.91 -5.70
N ILE A 251 -18.49 4.77 -4.69
CA ILE A 251 -18.83 4.41 -3.30
C ILE A 251 -20.34 4.20 -3.11
N THR A 252 -21.17 5.05 -3.70
CA THR A 252 -22.64 4.95 -3.54
C THR A 252 -23.23 3.77 -4.30
N SER A 253 -22.71 3.45 -5.49
CA SER A 253 -23.11 2.24 -6.24
C SER A 253 -22.68 0.95 -5.54
N ALA A 254 -21.57 0.99 -4.79
CA ALA A 254 -21.16 -0.10 -3.90
C ALA A 254 -21.99 -0.18 -2.61
N GLY A 255 -22.91 0.74 -2.37
CA GLY A 255 -23.79 0.76 -1.20
C GLY A 255 -23.24 1.51 0.02
N GLY A 256 -22.15 2.27 -0.15
CA GLY A 256 -21.56 3.11 0.90
C GLY A 256 -22.38 4.39 1.14
N LYS A 257 -22.74 4.62 2.40
CA LYS A 257 -23.53 5.77 2.88
C LYS A 257 -22.72 6.66 3.82
N THR A 258 -21.90 6.03 4.66
CA THR A 258 -20.94 6.68 5.55
C THR A 258 -19.56 6.10 5.30
N ILE A 259 -18.50 6.90 5.48
CA ILE A 259 -17.12 6.46 5.30
C ILE A 259 -16.17 7.17 6.27
N VAL A 260 -15.24 6.43 6.85
CA VAL A 260 -14.00 6.96 7.41
C VAL A 260 -12.87 6.38 6.59
N LEU A 261 -12.10 7.24 5.91
CA LEU A 261 -11.00 6.86 5.02
C LEU A 261 -9.69 7.48 5.52
N PHE A 262 -8.67 6.66 5.70
CA PHE A 262 -7.30 7.07 6.02
C PHE A 262 -6.32 6.64 4.93
N PRO A 263 -5.38 7.52 4.52
CA PRO A 263 -4.25 7.11 3.73
C PRO A 263 -3.25 6.33 4.58
N LEU A 264 -2.73 5.23 4.04
CA LEU A 264 -1.66 4.45 4.65
C LEU A 264 -0.32 4.98 4.15
N GLU A 265 0.22 5.98 4.84
CA GLU A 265 1.48 6.63 4.48
C GLU A 265 2.60 6.26 5.44
N PHE A 266 3.77 5.95 4.90
CA PHE A 266 4.97 5.75 5.69
C PHE A 266 6.21 6.26 4.94
N LYS A 267 7.06 7.05 5.62
CA LYS A 267 8.26 7.67 5.01
C LYS A 267 7.96 8.45 3.71
N ASN A 268 6.84 9.16 3.68
CA ASN A 268 6.34 9.91 2.51
C ASN A 268 6.00 9.03 1.28
N GLU A 269 5.74 7.74 1.49
CA GLU A 269 5.21 6.84 0.48
C GLU A 269 3.77 6.47 0.83
N LEU A 270 2.85 6.72 -0.11
CA LEU A 270 1.46 6.24 -0.03
C LEU A 270 1.43 4.77 -0.42
N LEU A 271 1.17 3.90 0.57
CA LEU A 271 1.07 2.46 0.40
C LEU A 271 -0.32 2.02 -0.06
N GLY A 272 -1.33 2.85 0.19
CA GLY A 272 -2.73 2.60 -0.14
C GLY A 272 -3.65 3.27 0.88
N TYR A 273 -4.80 2.67 1.15
CA TYR A 273 -5.83 3.25 2.02
C TYR A 273 -6.47 2.20 2.93
N ILE A 274 -6.90 2.64 4.10
CA ILE A 274 -7.80 1.89 4.98
C ILE A 274 -9.11 2.65 5.13
N TRP A 275 -10.23 1.96 5.07
CA TRP A 275 -11.53 2.59 5.35
C TRP A 275 -12.49 1.66 6.08
N ALA A 276 -13.47 2.28 6.72
CA ALA A 276 -14.68 1.63 7.20
C ALA A 276 -15.90 2.33 6.59
N ILE A 277 -16.95 1.57 6.23
CA ILE A 277 -18.21 2.12 5.69
C ILE A 277 -19.46 1.61 6.42
N ASN A 278 -20.55 2.37 6.27
CA ASN A 278 -21.90 2.04 6.77
C ASN A 278 -21.96 1.79 8.28
N PHE A 279 -21.27 2.65 9.03
CA PHE A 279 -21.36 2.77 10.48
C PHE A 279 -22.39 3.83 10.91
N SER A 280 -22.81 3.79 12.18
CA SER A 280 -23.66 4.84 12.76
C SER A 280 -22.88 6.14 12.98
N ALA A 281 -23.50 7.30 12.74
CA ALA A 281 -22.83 8.60 12.89
C ALA A 281 -22.27 8.85 14.30
N GLU A 282 -22.84 8.18 15.32
CA GLU A 282 -22.43 8.29 16.73
C GLU A 282 -21.05 7.69 17.01
N VAL A 283 -20.65 6.65 16.27
CA VAL A 283 -19.35 5.98 16.47
C VAL A 283 -18.24 6.56 15.61
N ALA A 284 -18.54 7.45 14.66
CA ALA A 284 -17.60 7.96 13.68
C ALA A 284 -16.30 8.54 14.29
N ASP A 285 -16.40 9.19 15.45
CA ASP A 285 -15.22 9.72 16.15
C ASP A 285 -14.35 8.60 16.74
N THR A 286 -14.97 7.57 17.34
CA THR A 286 -14.29 6.36 17.82
C THR A 286 -13.54 5.67 16.68
N ILE A 287 -14.18 5.57 15.50
CA ILE A 287 -13.55 5.02 14.29
C ILE A 287 -12.36 5.88 13.89
N LYS A 288 -12.54 7.20 13.82
CA LYS A 288 -11.48 8.14 13.45
C LYS A 288 -10.29 8.00 14.40
N GLU A 289 -10.51 8.04 15.72
CA GLU A 289 -9.43 7.92 16.72
C GLU A 289 -8.73 6.57 16.65
N THR A 290 -9.49 5.48 16.49
CA THR A 290 -8.94 4.13 16.32
C THR A 290 -8.04 4.07 15.09
N LEU A 291 -8.58 4.43 13.93
CA LEU A 291 -7.86 4.36 12.66
C LEU A 291 -6.66 5.31 12.66
N GLU A 292 -6.75 6.50 13.27
CA GLU A 292 -5.64 7.44 13.34
C GLU A 292 -4.41 6.85 14.05
N LEU A 293 -4.61 6.01 15.06
CA LEU A 293 -3.53 5.35 15.81
C LEU A 293 -3.06 4.06 15.16
N THR A 294 -4.00 3.23 14.68
CA THR A 294 -3.65 1.94 14.06
C THR A 294 -3.02 2.14 12.69
N THR A 295 -3.48 3.11 11.89
CA THR A 295 -2.98 3.37 10.53
C THR A 295 -1.48 3.60 10.50
N PHE A 296 -0.91 4.35 11.43
CA PHE A 296 0.54 4.58 11.46
C PHE A 296 1.32 3.27 11.68
N ILE A 297 0.84 2.41 12.56
CA ILE A 297 1.48 1.12 12.88
C ILE A 297 1.32 0.15 11.72
N LEU A 298 0.11 0.07 11.15
CA LEU A 298 -0.18 -0.78 9.99
C LEU A 298 0.63 -0.34 8.77
N ALA A 299 0.72 0.97 8.49
CA ALA A 299 1.52 1.49 7.39
C ALA A 299 3.00 1.13 7.55
N SER A 300 3.55 1.25 8.76
CA SER A 300 4.93 0.84 9.06
C SER A 300 5.17 -0.66 8.84
N GLU A 301 4.23 -1.51 9.28
CA GLU A 301 4.37 -2.96 9.15
C GLU A 301 4.20 -3.41 7.69
N ILE A 302 3.19 -2.88 6.98
CA ILE A 302 2.99 -3.11 5.54
C ILE A 302 4.22 -2.68 4.75
N TYR A 303 4.81 -1.52 5.06
CA TYR A 303 6.05 -1.07 4.42
C TYR A 303 7.19 -2.06 4.67
N SER A 304 7.34 -2.51 5.92
CA SER A 304 8.41 -3.44 6.31
C SER A 304 8.26 -4.78 5.60
N PHE A 305 7.04 -5.33 5.55
CA PHE A 305 6.71 -6.54 4.80
C PHE A 305 7.03 -6.39 3.30
N LYS A 306 6.56 -5.32 2.65
CA LYS A 306 6.86 -5.05 1.22
C LYS A 306 8.36 -4.90 0.96
N MET A 307 9.10 -4.29 1.89
CA MET A 307 10.55 -4.14 1.77
C MET A 307 11.27 -5.49 1.92
N MET A 308 10.87 -6.32 2.88
CA MET A 308 11.42 -7.66 3.05
C MET A 308 11.14 -8.55 1.84
N ASP A 309 9.92 -8.53 1.31
CA ASP A 309 9.56 -9.25 0.08
C ASP A 309 10.41 -8.78 -1.12
N ARG A 310 10.59 -7.47 -1.27
CA ARG A 310 11.45 -6.90 -2.31
C ARG A 310 12.91 -7.32 -2.16
N LEU A 311 13.45 -7.32 -0.95
CA LEU A 311 14.80 -7.79 -0.66
C LEU A 311 14.95 -9.27 -0.98
N HIS A 312 13.95 -10.08 -0.62
CA HIS A 312 13.91 -11.50 -0.95
C HIS A 312 13.93 -11.69 -2.47
N VAL A 313 13.07 -10.99 -3.23
CA VAL A 313 13.05 -11.04 -4.70
C VAL A 313 14.41 -10.64 -5.30
N LEU A 314 15.01 -9.53 -4.85
CA LEU A 314 16.31 -9.07 -5.33
C LEU A 314 17.45 -10.05 -5.00
N SER A 315 17.35 -10.75 -3.87
CA SER A 315 18.34 -11.73 -3.43
C SER A 315 18.18 -13.09 -4.12
N SER A 316 16.95 -13.46 -4.50
CA SER A 316 16.63 -14.82 -4.98
C SER A 316 16.42 -14.92 -6.49
N LYS A 317 16.07 -13.83 -7.19
CA LYS A 317 15.76 -13.86 -8.63
C LYS A 317 16.85 -13.22 -9.49
N ASP A 318 16.94 -13.70 -10.73
CA ASP A 318 17.70 -13.04 -11.78
C ASP A 318 16.82 -11.97 -12.43
N MET A 319 17.21 -10.70 -12.30
CA MET A 319 16.35 -9.57 -12.73
C MET A 319 16.14 -9.48 -14.24
N LEU A 320 17.00 -10.11 -15.05
CA LEU A 320 16.85 -10.12 -16.50
C LEU A 320 15.81 -11.15 -16.95
N THR A 321 15.87 -12.36 -16.39
CA THR A 321 15.10 -13.53 -16.85
C THR A 321 13.90 -13.87 -15.97
N GLY A 322 13.84 -13.36 -14.74
CA GLY A 322 12.75 -13.57 -13.79
C GLY A 322 12.73 -14.95 -13.10
N VAL A 323 13.61 -15.87 -13.49
CA VAL A 323 13.83 -17.15 -12.80
C VAL A 323 14.71 -16.97 -11.56
N MET A 324 14.91 -18.02 -10.77
CA MET A 324 15.79 -17.94 -9.59
C MET A 324 17.25 -17.72 -10.01
N ASN A 325 18.03 -17.05 -9.19
CA ASN A 325 19.44 -16.78 -9.46
C ASN A 325 20.34 -17.86 -8.85
N ARG A 326 21.64 -17.71 -9.09
CA ARG A 326 22.67 -18.61 -8.56
C ARG A 326 22.72 -18.67 -7.03
N ASN A 327 22.44 -17.57 -6.32
CA ASN A 327 22.46 -17.58 -4.86
C ASN A 327 21.34 -18.45 -4.32
N GLU A 328 20.13 -18.30 -4.88
CA GLU A 328 18.99 -19.13 -4.52
C GLU A 328 19.21 -20.60 -4.87
N MET A 329 19.88 -20.88 -5.99
CA MET A 329 20.29 -22.24 -6.36
C MET A 329 21.17 -22.87 -5.28
N ASN A 330 22.17 -22.14 -4.77
CA ASN A 330 23.06 -22.66 -3.73
C ASN A 330 22.30 -22.89 -2.41
N ASN A 331 21.46 -21.94 -2.00
CA ASN A 331 20.63 -22.09 -0.80
C ASN A 331 19.72 -23.32 -0.92
N TYR A 332 19.07 -23.51 -2.07
CA TYR A 332 18.20 -24.66 -2.31
C TYR A 332 18.98 -25.99 -2.26
N VAL A 333 20.20 -26.03 -2.80
CA VAL A 333 21.07 -27.21 -2.71
C VAL A 333 21.42 -27.52 -1.26
N ASP A 334 21.80 -26.52 -0.47
CA ASP A 334 22.11 -26.68 0.94
C ASP A 334 20.88 -27.22 1.72
N ASP A 335 19.70 -26.67 1.47
CA ASP A 335 18.42 -27.13 2.06
C ASP A 335 18.10 -28.59 1.71
N LEU A 336 18.36 -29.03 0.48
CA LEU A 336 18.14 -30.42 0.06
C LEU A 336 19.09 -31.39 0.76
N VAL A 337 20.35 -31.00 0.93
CA VAL A 337 21.38 -31.79 1.62
C VAL A 337 21.07 -31.90 3.11
N GLU A 338 20.68 -30.79 3.75
CA GLU A 338 20.38 -30.74 5.17
C GLU A 338 19.04 -31.41 5.53
N GLY A 339 18.00 -31.18 4.72
CA GLY A 339 16.65 -31.65 4.99
C GLY A 339 16.48 -33.16 4.92
N ARG A 340 17.38 -33.89 4.22
CA ARG A 340 17.40 -35.36 4.08
C ARG A 340 16.02 -35.99 3.90
N SER A 341 15.19 -35.36 3.05
CA SER A 341 13.78 -35.72 2.89
C SER A 341 13.55 -37.17 2.40
N GLY A 342 14.60 -37.83 1.91
CA GLY A 342 14.53 -39.17 1.31
C GLY A 342 13.81 -39.20 -0.04
N LYS A 343 13.39 -38.04 -0.55
CA LYS A 343 12.83 -37.89 -1.89
C LYS A 343 13.94 -38.00 -2.93
N SER A 344 13.59 -38.45 -4.13
CA SER A 344 14.43 -38.39 -5.32
C SER A 344 14.74 -36.94 -5.73
N VAL A 345 15.81 -36.75 -6.48
CA VAL A 345 16.18 -35.48 -7.10
C VAL A 345 16.52 -35.69 -8.58
N GLY A 346 15.93 -34.85 -9.42
CA GLY A 346 16.23 -34.75 -10.84
C GLY A 346 16.84 -33.40 -11.16
N VAL A 347 17.94 -33.40 -11.92
CA VAL A 347 18.64 -32.19 -12.34
C VAL A 347 18.69 -32.14 -13.86
N VAL A 348 18.40 -30.97 -14.44
CA VAL A 348 18.63 -30.65 -15.86
C VAL A 348 19.55 -29.43 -15.95
N PHE A 349 20.68 -29.56 -16.62
CA PHE A 349 21.50 -28.44 -17.08
C PHE A 349 21.13 -28.10 -18.51
N ALA A 350 20.89 -26.82 -18.77
CA ALA A 350 20.58 -26.27 -20.09
C ALA A 350 21.46 -25.04 -20.34
N ASP A 351 22.40 -25.16 -21.28
CA ASP A 351 23.29 -24.07 -21.69
C ASP A 351 22.85 -23.50 -23.04
N LEU A 352 22.68 -22.18 -23.09
CA LEU A 352 22.25 -21.47 -24.29
C LEU A 352 23.41 -21.30 -25.28
N ASN A 353 23.39 -22.09 -26.34
CA ASN A 353 24.38 -22.00 -27.41
C ASN A 353 24.22 -20.73 -28.23
N GLY A 354 25.34 -20.14 -28.65
CA GLY A 354 25.36 -19.03 -29.60
C GLY A 354 25.10 -17.64 -29.00
N LEU A 355 24.87 -17.50 -27.69
CA LEU A 355 24.62 -16.20 -27.06
C LEU A 355 25.70 -15.16 -27.38
N LYS A 356 26.97 -15.55 -27.33
CA LYS A 356 28.09 -14.65 -27.66
C LYS A 356 28.04 -14.16 -29.11
N VAL A 357 27.65 -15.03 -30.05
CA VAL A 357 27.54 -14.66 -31.47
C VAL A 357 26.45 -13.63 -31.66
N VAL A 358 25.29 -13.80 -31.01
CA VAL A 358 24.19 -12.82 -31.03
C VAL A 358 24.63 -11.50 -30.40
N ASN A 359 25.28 -11.53 -29.24
CA ASN A 359 25.83 -10.32 -28.61
C ASN A 359 26.82 -9.57 -29.53
N ASP A 360 27.72 -10.29 -30.18
CA ASP A 360 28.76 -9.70 -31.04
C ASP A 360 28.18 -9.16 -32.37
N SER A 361 27.09 -9.74 -32.89
CA SER A 361 26.52 -9.40 -34.20
C SER A 361 25.32 -8.45 -34.15
N GLU A 362 24.49 -8.57 -33.11
CA GLU A 362 23.22 -7.84 -32.96
C GLU A 362 23.21 -6.94 -31.70
N GLY A 363 24.23 -7.05 -30.85
CA GLY A 363 24.39 -6.26 -29.63
C GLY A 363 23.76 -6.91 -28.39
N HIS A 364 24.09 -6.35 -27.22
CA HIS A 364 23.69 -6.91 -25.93
C HIS A 364 22.18 -6.96 -25.71
N ILE A 365 21.42 -6.00 -26.25
CA ILE A 365 19.95 -6.00 -26.14
C ILE A 365 19.36 -7.26 -26.80
N ALA A 366 19.90 -7.69 -27.95
CA ALA A 366 19.44 -8.91 -28.62
C ALA A 366 19.79 -10.18 -27.82
N GLY A 367 20.97 -10.21 -27.20
CA GLY A 367 21.32 -11.32 -26.29
C GLY A 367 20.47 -11.37 -25.02
N ASP A 368 20.13 -10.21 -24.46
CA ASP A 368 19.22 -10.10 -23.33
C ASP A 368 17.82 -10.65 -23.67
N GLU A 369 17.30 -10.33 -24.86
CA GLU A 369 16.04 -10.90 -25.35
C GLU A 369 16.14 -12.41 -25.61
N LEU A 370 17.29 -12.92 -26.07
CA LEU A 370 17.50 -14.36 -26.24
C LEU A 370 17.51 -15.08 -24.87
N LEU A 371 18.11 -14.48 -23.85
CA LEU A 371 18.10 -15.02 -22.48
C LEU A 371 16.69 -15.04 -21.88
N LYS A 372 15.89 -13.99 -22.11
CA LYS A 372 14.48 -13.98 -21.71
C LYS A 372 13.68 -15.07 -22.41
N LYS A 373 13.87 -15.26 -23.72
CA LYS A 373 13.24 -16.35 -24.48
C LYS A 373 13.66 -17.73 -23.96
N ALA A 374 14.93 -17.90 -23.62
CA ALA A 374 15.44 -19.13 -23.01
C ALA A 374 14.72 -19.46 -21.69
N ALA A 375 14.60 -18.47 -20.81
CA ALA A 375 13.89 -18.62 -19.54
C ALA A 375 12.39 -18.92 -19.74
N TYR A 376 11.75 -18.24 -20.70
CA TYR A 376 10.34 -18.48 -21.04
C TYR A 376 10.12 -19.91 -21.58
N ALA A 377 10.99 -20.40 -22.45
CA ALA A 377 10.94 -21.76 -22.96
C ALA A 377 11.08 -22.82 -21.85
N LEU A 378 11.92 -22.57 -20.84
CA LEU A 378 12.01 -23.41 -19.64
C LEU A 378 10.72 -23.37 -18.82
N GLN A 379 10.12 -22.19 -18.67
CA GLN A 379 8.87 -21.99 -17.92
C GLN A 379 7.63 -22.62 -18.59
N GLU A 380 7.67 -22.93 -19.90
CA GLU A 380 6.63 -23.73 -20.56
C GLU A 380 6.60 -25.19 -20.03
N VAL A 381 7.71 -25.69 -19.50
CA VAL A 381 7.89 -27.11 -19.12
C VAL A 381 8.03 -27.30 -17.60
N PHE A 382 8.63 -26.34 -16.92
CA PHE A 382 8.97 -26.39 -15.49
C PHE A 382 8.37 -25.19 -14.74
N ASN A 383 8.15 -25.32 -13.43
CA ASN A 383 7.72 -24.17 -12.64
C ASN A 383 8.87 -23.16 -12.50
N SER A 384 8.55 -21.87 -12.48
CA SER A 384 9.56 -20.81 -12.34
C SER A 384 10.45 -20.93 -11.10
N ARG A 385 9.93 -21.50 -10.00
CA ARG A 385 10.67 -21.75 -8.76
C ARG A 385 11.69 -22.88 -8.85
N ASP A 386 11.56 -23.75 -9.85
CA ASP A 386 12.43 -24.92 -10.04
C ASP A 386 13.57 -24.62 -11.02
N ILE A 387 13.57 -23.43 -11.65
CA ILE A 387 14.52 -22.98 -12.66
C ILE A 387 15.46 -21.93 -12.07
N PHE A 388 16.76 -22.15 -12.26
CA PHE A 388 17.83 -21.30 -11.75
C PHE A 388 18.74 -20.86 -12.90
N ARG A 389 19.11 -19.58 -12.96
CA ARG A 389 20.19 -19.10 -13.82
C ARG A 389 21.51 -19.16 -13.05
N ALA A 390 22.31 -20.19 -13.32
CA ALA A 390 23.56 -20.49 -12.61
C ALA A 390 24.76 -19.69 -13.14
N GLY A 391 24.71 -19.29 -14.40
CA GLY A 391 25.77 -18.58 -15.11
C GLY A 391 25.24 -17.52 -16.09
N GLY A 392 26.08 -17.09 -17.03
CA GLY A 392 25.67 -16.10 -18.03
C GLY A 392 24.60 -16.65 -18.98
N ASP A 393 24.86 -17.81 -19.55
CA ASP A 393 24.04 -18.56 -20.51
C ASP A 393 23.55 -19.91 -19.96
N GLU A 394 23.87 -20.21 -18.70
CA GLU A 394 23.61 -21.51 -18.06
C GLU A 394 22.38 -21.47 -17.16
N PHE A 395 21.43 -22.37 -17.43
CA PHE A 395 20.26 -22.63 -16.62
C PHE A 395 20.32 -24.03 -16.00
N VAL A 396 19.85 -24.15 -14.77
CA VAL A 396 19.74 -25.40 -14.02
C VAL A 396 18.31 -25.55 -13.57
N VAL A 397 17.72 -26.72 -13.76
CA VAL A 397 16.41 -27.08 -13.22
C VAL A 397 16.60 -28.17 -12.18
N MET A 398 15.99 -28.01 -11.01
CA MET A 398 16.03 -29.01 -9.95
C MET A 398 14.61 -29.40 -9.53
N LEU A 399 14.31 -30.69 -9.62
CA LEU A 399 13.01 -31.27 -9.28
C LEU A 399 13.19 -32.27 -8.15
N THR A 400 12.26 -32.27 -7.19
CA THR A 400 12.26 -33.24 -6.07
C THR A 400 11.02 -34.12 -6.10
N GLY A 401 11.17 -35.39 -5.72
CA GLY A 401 10.07 -36.35 -5.72
C GLY A 401 9.57 -36.71 -7.13
N VAL A 402 10.43 -36.60 -8.13
CA VAL A 402 10.19 -36.95 -9.54
C VAL A 402 10.69 -38.37 -9.84
N THR A 403 10.14 -39.07 -10.83
CA THR A 403 10.74 -40.34 -11.30
C THR A 403 11.75 -40.08 -12.42
N GLU A 404 12.65 -41.04 -12.68
CA GLU A 404 13.60 -40.93 -13.79
C GLU A 404 12.88 -40.81 -15.15
N GLU A 405 11.78 -41.54 -15.34
CA GLU A 405 10.98 -41.47 -16.57
C GLU A 405 10.32 -40.09 -16.74
N GLU A 406 9.82 -39.49 -15.66
CA GLU A 406 9.23 -38.16 -15.71
C GLU A 406 10.29 -37.09 -16.03
N LEU A 407 11.48 -37.18 -15.41
CA LEU A 407 12.59 -36.28 -15.71
C LEU A 407 13.01 -36.38 -17.19
N CYS A 408 13.12 -37.62 -17.70
CA CYS A 408 13.43 -37.89 -19.10
C CYS A 408 12.37 -37.27 -20.04
N ARG A 409 11.09 -37.49 -19.74
CA ARG A 409 9.97 -36.93 -20.52
C ARG A 409 9.99 -35.41 -20.55
N LYS A 410 10.17 -34.75 -19.39
CA LYS A 410 10.26 -33.28 -19.31
C LYS A 410 11.49 -32.74 -20.04
N THR A 411 12.60 -33.47 -20.02
CA THR A 411 13.81 -33.07 -20.75
C THR A 411 13.60 -33.13 -22.26
N GLU A 412 12.91 -34.16 -22.77
CA GLU A 412 12.55 -34.24 -24.18
C GLU A 412 11.52 -33.18 -24.58
N GLU A 413 10.56 -32.89 -23.69
CA GLU A 413 9.61 -31.80 -23.87
C GLU A 413 10.32 -30.43 -23.99
N LEU A 414 11.35 -30.18 -23.18
CA LEU A 414 12.18 -28.99 -23.32
C LEU A 414 12.91 -28.93 -24.68
N ARG A 415 13.43 -30.06 -25.17
CA ARG A 415 14.04 -30.13 -26.51
C ARG A 415 13.03 -29.76 -27.59
N GLU A 416 11.81 -30.27 -27.52
CA GLU A 416 10.75 -29.94 -28.48
C GLU A 416 10.29 -28.47 -28.38
N VAL A 417 10.12 -27.94 -27.16
CA VAL A 417 9.80 -26.51 -26.96
C VAL A 417 10.89 -25.63 -27.54
N SER A 418 12.18 -25.97 -27.34
CA SER A 418 13.29 -25.19 -27.87
C SER A 418 13.25 -25.07 -29.41
N LYS A 419 12.83 -26.12 -30.12
CA LYS A 419 12.70 -26.12 -31.59
C LYS A 419 11.61 -25.17 -32.10
N LYS A 420 10.64 -24.79 -31.27
CA LYS A 420 9.62 -23.79 -31.64
C LYS A 420 10.23 -22.39 -31.81
N TYR A 421 11.37 -22.14 -31.18
CA TYR A 421 12.08 -20.86 -31.20
C TYR A 421 13.27 -20.99 -32.16
N SER A 422 13.21 -20.35 -33.33
CA SER A 422 14.18 -20.53 -34.43
C SER A 422 15.65 -20.29 -34.04
N ASP A 423 15.87 -19.40 -33.07
CA ASP A 423 17.20 -18.92 -32.69
C ASP A 423 17.66 -19.48 -31.33
N LEU A 424 16.85 -20.33 -30.70
CA LEU A 424 17.11 -20.90 -29.38
C LEU A 424 17.64 -22.32 -29.53
N VAL A 425 18.86 -22.55 -29.07
CA VAL A 425 19.43 -23.89 -29.01
C VAL A 425 20.04 -24.12 -27.63
N PHE A 426 19.49 -25.08 -26.91
CA PHE A 426 20.09 -25.55 -25.67
C PHE A 426 21.00 -26.75 -25.92
N ALA A 427 22.19 -26.73 -25.31
CA ALA A 427 22.85 -27.97 -24.93
C ALA A 427 22.24 -28.45 -23.61
N ILE A 428 21.75 -29.68 -23.57
CA ILE A 428 21.00 -30.20 -22.42
C ILE A 428 21.64 -31.49 -21.91
N GLY A 429 21.85 -31.54 -20.60
CA GLY A 429 22.21 -32.74 -19.86
C GLY A 429 21.32 -32.90 -18.64
N TYR A 430 20.98 -34.13 -18.27
CA TYR A 430 20.15 -34.38 -17.10
C TYR A 430 20.68 -35.58 -16.31
N ALA A 431 20.38 -35.62 -15.02
CA ALA A 431 20.73 -36.72 -14.12
C ALA A 431 19.65 -36.91 -13.04
N TYR A 432 19.47 -38.15 -12.63
CA TYR A 432 18.53 -38.57 -11.61
C TYR A 432 19.27 -39.27 -10.47
N GLU A 433 18.88 -39.00 -9.23
CA GLU A 433 19.31 -39.74 -8.05
C GLU A 433 18.12 -40.02 -7.14
N ASP A 434 18.11 -41.19 -6.49
CA ASP A 434 17.00 -41.62 -5.62
C ASP A 434 16.90 -40.83 -4.30
N SER A 435 17.90 -39.99 -4.00
CA SER A 435 17.97 -39.22 -2.76
C SER A 435 18.45 -37.80 -3.00
N THR A 436 17.72 -36.84 -2.43
CA THR A 436 18.06 -35.41 -2.34
C THR A 436 19.43 -35.15 -1.71
N ALA A 437 19.93 -36.05 -0.86
CA ALA A 437 21.29 -35.93 -0.31
C ALA A 437 22.40 -36.06 -1.38
N GLU A 438 22.10 -36.68 -2.53
CA GLU A 438 23.01 -36.87 -3.65
C GLU A 438 22.89 -35.77 -4.71
N VAL A 439 22.25 -34.63 -4.39
CA VAL A 439 22.05 -33.52 -5.35
C VAL A 439 23.37 -33.03 -5.98
N HIS A 440 24.48 -32.98 -5.23
CA HIS A 440 25.79 -32.62 -5.79
C HIS A 440 26.30 -33.60 -6.84
N LYS A 441 25.96 -34.88 -6.70
CA LYS A 441 26.29 -35.92 -7.69
C LYS A 441 25.42 -35.76 -8.93
N ALA A 442 24.11 -35.53 -8.75
CA ALA A 442 23.19 -35.25 -9.86
C ALA A 442 23.61 -34.00 -10.64
N LEU A 443 23.94 -32.90 -9.96
CA LEU A 443 24.45 -31.66 -10.57
C LEU A 443 25.68 -31.93 -11.45
N ARG A 444 26.67 -32.65 -10.92
CA ARG A 444 27.91 -32.97 -11.66
C ARG A 444 27.63 -33.82 -12.91
N LEU A 445 26.82 -34.87 -12.78
CA LEU A 445 26.49 -35.76 -13.89
C LEU A 445 25.69 -35.04 -14.98
N ALA A 446 24.76 -34.18 -14.60
CA ALA A 446 23.97 -33.40 -15.54
C ALA A 446 24.83 -32.37 -16.30
N ASP A 447 25.75 -31.69 -15.61
CA ASP A 447 26.72 -30.76 -16.21
C ASP A 447 27.66 -31.47 -17.21
N GLU A 448 28.24 -32.61 -16.81
CA GLU A 448 29.08 -33.43 -17.70
C GLU A 448 28.33 -33.85 -18.98
N ARG A 449 27.06 -34.26 -18.85
CA ARG A 449 26.22 -34.65 -19.99
C ARG A 449 25.85 -33.45 -20.87
N MET A 450 25.60 -32.29 -20.27
CA MET A 450 25.32 -31.05 -21.00
C MET A 450 26.55 -30.62 -21.81
N TYR A 451 27.74 -30.70 -21.22
CA TYR A 451 28.99 -30.38 -21.92
C TYR A 451 29.22 -31.31 -23.13
N LEU A 452 28.89 -32.61 -23.01
CA LEU A 452 28.95 -33.55 -24.13
C LEU A 452 27.97 -33.17 -25.26
N ASP A 453 26.74 -32.79 -24.91
CA ASP A 453 25.73 -32.31 -25.87
C ASP A 453 26.19 -31.02 -26.58
N LYS A 454 26.76 -30.08 -25.80
CA LYS A 454 27.35 -28.83 -26.31
C LYS A 454 28.48 -29.11 -27.30
N LYS A 455 29.38 -30.04 -26.96
CA LYS A 455 30.48 -30.43 -27.84
C LYS A 455 29.97 -31.02 -29.15
N HIS A 456 28.99 -31.92 -29.09
CA HIS A 456 28.37 -32.52 -30.27
C HIS A 456 27.72 -31.47 -31.18
N TYR A 457 27.02 -30.49 -30.60
CA TYR A 457 26.43 -29.38 -31.34
C TYR A 457 27.46 -28.60 -32.17
N TYR A 458 28.58 -28.20 -31.56
CA TYR A 458 29.64 -27.44 -32.25
C TYR A 458 30.50 -28.29 -33.20
N GLU A 459 30.49 -29.62 -33.08
CA GLU A 459 31.07 -30.52 -34.08
C GLU A 459 30.21 -30.57 -35.36
N MET A 460 28.88 -30.52 -35.20
CA MET A 460 27.92 -30.51 -36.31
C MET A 460 27.74 -29.11 -36.94
N HIS A 461 28.02 -28.05 -36.20
CA HIS A 461 27.89 -26.64 -36.63
C HIS A 461 29.21 -25.86 -36.45
N PRO A 462 30.28 -26.25 -37.17
CA PRO A 462 31.60 -25.64 -37.01
C PRO A 462 31.61 -24.14 -37.36
N GLU A 463 30.71 -23.66 -38.22
CA GLU A 463 30.54 -22.25 -38.56
C GLU A 463 30.10 -21.38 -37.38
N LYS A 464 29.45 -21.98 -36.38
CA LYS A 464 29.06 -21.31 -35.13
C LYS A 464 30.15 -21.39 -34.05
N LYS A 465 31.19 -22.21 -34.26
CA LYS A 465 32.33 -22.37 -33.37
C LYS A 465 33.37 -21.30 -33.72
N ARG A 466 33.45 -20.20 -32.96
CA ARG A 466 34.52 -19.21 -33.21
C ARG A 466 35.88 -19.79 -32.84
N THR A 467 36.79 -19.75 -33.82
CA THR A 467 38.23 -19.79 -33.63
C THR A 467 38.62 -18.58 -32.80
N THR A 468 39.23 -18.79 -31.63
CA THR A 468 39.94 -17.73 -30.92
C THR A 468 40.96 -17.12 -31.87
N VAL A 469 40.71 -15.92 -32.37
CA VAL A 469 41.77 -15.07 -32.90
C VAL A 469 42.45 -14.47 -31.68
N ASN A 470 43.75 -14.79 -31.57
CA ASN A 470 44.67 -14.48 -30.47
C ASN A 470 44.54 -13.09 -29.86
#